data_AF-A0A2K2C240-F1
#
_entry.id   AF-A0A2K2C240-F1
#
_cell.length_a   1.000
_cell.length_b   1.000
_cell.length_c   1.000
_cell.angle_alpha   90.00
_cell.angle_beta   90.00
_cell.angle_gamma   90.00
#
_symmetry.space_group_name_H-M   'P 1'
#
loop_
_entity.id
_entity.type
_entity.pdbx_description
1 polymer ?
#
loop_
_entity_poly.entity_id
_entity_poly.type
_entity_poly.pdbx_seq_one_letter_code
_entity_poly.pdbx_strand_id
1 'polypeptide(L)'
;MVVEDPTAKHGPKLTIKDYPFANDGLILRDAIKQWVSDYVDLYYPETSMVESDNELQSRWTEVRTKGHEDKDEPRWPVLKTPKTCSMS
;
A
#
# COMPACT_ATOMS: atom_id res chain seq x y z
N MET A 1 14.78 3.71 -14.16
CA MET A 1 15.26 3.08 -12.90
C MET A 1 14.60 1.73 -12.71
N VAL A 2 13.29 1.63 -12.95
CA VAL A 2 12.51 0.39 -12.88
C VAL A 2 11.58 0.32 -14.09
N VAL A 3 11.30 -0.89 -14.58
CA VAL A 3 10.29 -1.19 -15.60
C VAL A 3 9.28 -2.17 -15.00
N GLU A 4 7.98 -1.92 -15.17
CA GLU A 4 6.96 -2.88 -14.75
C GLU A 4 7.10 -4.17 -15.55
N ASP A 5 7.18 -5.29 -14.85
CA ASP A 5 7.30 -6.61 -15.43
C ASP A 5 6.52 -7.58 -14.55
N PRO A 6 5.24 -7.84 -14.86
CA PRO A 6 4.40 -8.73 -14.07
C PRO A 6 4.97 -10.15 -13.90
N THR A 7 5.97 -10.53 -14.70
CA THR A 7 6.67 -11.82 -14.62
C THR A 7 7.89 -11.78 -13.70
N ALA A 8 8.35 -10.58 -13.30
CA ALA A 8 9.42 -10.43 -12.33
C ALA A 8 8.93 -10.79 -10.93
N LYS A 9 9.81 -11.45 -10.15
CA LYS A 9 9.51 -11.95 -8.80
C LYS A 9 8.83 -10.92 -7.88
N HIS A 10 9.23 -9.66 -8.00
CA HIS A 10 8.74 -8.57 -7.15
C HIS A 10 7.71 -7.68 -7.87
N GLY A 11 7.41 -7.92 -9.16
CA GLY A 11 6.52 -7.12 -10.01
C GLY A 11 7.23 -6.04 -10.86
N PRO A 12 8.21 -5.30 -10.33
CA PRO A 12 9.09 -4.50 -11.17
C PRO A 12 10.44 -5.17 -11.44
N LYS A 13 10.99 -4.91 -12.63
CA LYS A 13 12.36 -5.25 -13.01
C LYS A 13 13.26 -4.02 -12.96
N LEU A 14 14.37 -4.09 -12.24
CA LEU A 14 15.33 -2.99 -12.20
C LEU A 14 16.01 -2.82 -13.57
N THR A 15 16.12 -1.57 -14.03
CA THR A 15 16.89 -1.24 -15.25
C THR A 15 18.39 -1.39 -15.01
N ILE A 16 18.85 -1.19 -13.76
CA ILE A 16 20.22 -1.44 -13.29
C ILE A 16 20.14 -2.64 -12.36
N LYS A 17 20.69 -3.78 -12.80
CA LYS A 17 20.56 -5.05 -12.06
C LYS A 17 21.29 -5.01 -10.71
N ASP A 18 22.48 -4.42 -10.67
CA ASP A 18 23.31 -4.34 -9.47
C ASP A 18 23.10 -2.99 -8.78
N TYR A 19 21.86 -2.72 -8.38
CA TYR A 19 21.53 -1.56 -7.55
C TYR A 19 21.16 -2.03 -6.13
N PRO A 20 22.14 -2.13 -5.21
CA PRO A 20 21.95 -2.80 -3.91
C PRO A 20 20.76 -2.25 -3.12
N PHE A 21 20.64 -0.92 -3.04
CA PHE A 21 19.54 -0.27 -2.33
C PHE A 21 18.16 -0.68 -2.87
N ALA A 22 18.00 -0.73 -4.20
CA ALA A 22 16.72 -1.09 -4.80
C ALA A 22 16.45 -2.60 -4.69
N ASN A 23 17.46 -3.45 -4.83
CA ASN A 23 17.31 -4.90 -4.66
C ASN A 23 16.89 -5.25 -3.22
N ASP A 24 17.60 -4.71 -2.23
CA ASP A 24 17.29 -4.96 -0.81
C ASP A 24 15.93 -4.35 -0.45
N GLY A 25 15.65 -3.15 -0.99
CA GLY A 25 14.36 -2.47 -0.82
C GLY A 25 13.18 -3.28 -1.37
N LEU A 26 13.32 -3.98 -2.51
CA LEU A 26 12.26 -4.83 -3.05
C LEU A 26 11.95 -6.02 -2.14
N ILE A 27 12.98 -6.64 -1.55
CA ILE A 27 12.81 -7.76 -0.61
C ILE A 27 12.05 -7.30 0.64
N LEU A 28 12.50 -6.18 1.23
CA LEU A 28 11.87 -5.65 2.44
C LEU A 28 10.44 -5.19 2.18
N ARG A 29 10.22 -4.48 1.07
CA ARG A 29 8.88 -4.03 0.65
C ARG A 29 7.93 -5.22 0.52
N ASP A 30 8.36 -6.31 -0.10
CA ASP A 30 7.50 -7.48 -0.30
C ASP A 30 7.18 -8.19 1.02
N ALA A 31 8.15 -8.28 1.93
CA ALA A 31 7.92 -8.82 3.26
C ALA A 31 6.89 -7.98 4.05
N ILE A 32 7.01 -6.65 4.02
CA ILE A 32 6.06 -5.75 4.67
C ILE A 32 4.68 -5.86 4.01
N LYS A 33 4.62 -5.86 2.68
CA LYS A 33 3.37 -6.00 1.93
C LYS A 33 2.63 -7.29 2.30
N GLN A 34 3.34 -8.42 2.37
CA GLN A 34 2.74 -9.69 2.77
C GLN A 34 2.21 -9.62 4.20
N TRP A 35 3.04 -9.18 5.15
CA TRP A 35 2.65 -9.11 6.56
C TRP A 35 1.44 -8.19 6.80
N VAL A 36 1.41 -7.01 6.17
CA VAL A 36 0.28 -6.09 6.28
C VAL A 36 -0.98 -6.70 5.66
N SER A 37 -0.86 -7.36 4.51
CA SER A 37 -2.01 -8.00 3.85
C SER A 37 -2.59 -9.11 4.72
N ASP A 38 -1.75 -10.00 5.25
CA ASP A 38 -2.19 -11.09 6.14
C ASP A 38 -2.87 -10.54 7.41
N TYR A 39 -2.32 -9.46 7.97
CA TYR A 39 -2.90 -8.81 9.13
C TYR A 39 -4.25 -8.16 8.81
N VAL A 40 -4.35 -7.41 7.71
CA VAL A 40 -5.59 -6.76 7.30
C VAL A 40 -6.67 -7.80 7.01
N ASP A 41 -6.35 -8.87 6.30
CA ASP A 41 -7.31 -9.93 5.96
C ASP A 41 -7.84 -10.66 7.21
N LEU A 42 -7.03 -10.73 8.28
CA LEU A 42 -7.46 -11.30 9.56
C LEU A 42 -8.54 -10.46 10.26
N TYR A 43 -8.43 -9.13 10.22
CA TYR A 43 -9.34 -8.22 10.93
C TYR A 43 -10.47 -7.66 10.05
N TYR A 44 -10.27 -7.62 8.75
CA TYR A 44 -11.22 -7.12 7.76
C TYR A 44 -11.45 -8.15 6.64
N PRO A 45 -12.05 -9.31 6.95
CA PRO A 45 -12.33 -10.32 5.93
C PRO A 45 -13.32 -9.83 4.86
N GLU A 46 -14.14 -8.84 5.19
CA GLU A 46 -15.18 -8.31 4.31
C GLU A 46 -15.03 -6.80 4.10
N THR A 47 -15.36 -6.34 2.89
CA THR A 47 -15.30 -4.92 2.50
C THR A 47 -16.16 -4.03 3.41
N SER A 48 -17.32 -4.51 3.83
CA SER A 48 -18.22 -3.78 4.72
C SER A 48 -17.59 -3.46 6.09
N MET A 49 -16.63 -4.25 6.56
CA MET A 49 -15.94 -4.00 7.84
C MET A 49 -15.01 -2.80 7.74
N VAL A 50 -14.36 -2.58 6.58
CA VAL A 50 -13.53 -1.40 6.34
C VAL A 50 -14.38 -0.14 6.22
N GLU A 51 -15.50 -0.22 5.48
CA GLU A 51 -16.38 0.94 5.27
C GLU A 51 -17.12 1.35 6.55
N SER A 52 -17.45 0.40 7.42
CA SER A 52 -18.18 0.66 8.67
C SER A 52 -17.29 1.05 9.86
N ASP A 53 -15.97 0.90 9.74
CA ASP A 53 -15.05 1.33 10.79
C ASP A 53 -14.87 2.85 10.79
N ASN A 54 -15.60 3.52 11.67
CA ASN A 54 -15.59 4.97 11.80
C ASN A 54 -14.22 5.52 12.26
N GLU A 55 -13.48 4.79 13.11
CA GLU A 55 -12.16 5.26 13.54
C GLU A 55 -11.21 5.24 12.34
N LEU A 56 -11.17 4.14 11.60
CA LEU A 56 -10.33 3.99 10.42
C LEU A 56 -10.64 5.06 9.35
N GLN A 57 -11.93 5.27 9.04
CA GLN A 57 -12.35 6.29 8.07
C GLN A 57 -12.00 7.71 8.53
N SER A 58 -12.18 8.00 9.81
CA SER A 58 -11.84 9.30 10.39
C SER A 58 -10.32 9.54 10.35
N ARG A 59 -9.52 8.54 10.74
CA ARG A 59 -8.05 8.60 10.68
C ARG A 59 -7.56 8.85 9.25
N TRP A 60 -8.11 8.14 8.26
CA TRP A 60 -7.72 8.34 6.86
C TRP A 60 -8.12 9.72 6.32
N THR A 61 -9.24 10.27 6.80
CA THR A 61 -9.65 11.64 6.47
C THR A 61 -8.72 12.66 7.09
N GLU A 62 -8.34 12.51 8.36
CA GLU A 62 -7.41 13.39 9.05
C GLU A 62 -6.03 13.44 8.37
N VAL A 63 -5.47 12.28 8.01
CA VAL A 63 -4.17 12.20 7.31
C VAL A 63 -4.18 13.03 6.03
N ARG A 64 -5.25 12.92 5.22
CA ARG A 64 -5.35 13.61 3.94
C ARG A 64 -5.66 15.10 4.07
N THR A 65 -6.48 15.48 5.04
CA THR A 65 -7.03 16.86 5.11
C THR A 65 -6.28 17.76 6.08
N LYS A 66 -5.58 17.19 7.07
CA LYS A 66 -4.81 17.94 8.06
C LYS A 66 -3.33 17.58 8.04
N GLY A 67 -3.01 16.28 8.01
CA GLY A 67 -1.62 15.81 7.99
C GLY A 67 -0.87 16.16 6.70
N HIS A 68 -1.59 16.23 5.59
CA HIS A 68 -1.10 16.59 4.26
C HIS A 68 -2.00 17.64 3.60
N GLU A 69 -2.41 18.65 4.38
CA GLU A 69 -3.26 19.75 3.91
C GLU A 69 -2.66 20.52 2.73
N ASP A 70 -1.33 20.51 2.60
CA ASP A 70 -0.57 21.14 1.53
C ASP A 70 -0.60 20.35 0.21
N LYS A 71 -1.13 19.11 0.22
CA LYS A 71 -1.16 18.22 -0.93
C LYS A 71 -2.54 18.08 -1.52
N ASP A 72 -2.74 18.73 -2.65
CA ASP A 72 -3.92 18.54 -3.50
C ASP A 72 -3.68 17.36 -4.47
N GLU A 73 -3.71 16.13 -3.94
CA GLU A 73 -3.35 14.91 -4.66
C GLU A 73 -4.61 14.14 -5.11
N PRO A 74 -4.99 14.17 -6.41
CA PRO A 74 -6.16 13.45 -6.91
C PRO A 74 -6.03 11.92 -6.86
N ARG A 75 -4.86 11.39 -6.44
CA ARG A 75 -4.53 9.96 -6.41
C ARG A 75 -4.58 9.32 -5.03
N TRP A 76 -5.12 9.99 -4.01
CA TRP A 76 -5.35 9.34 -2.71
C TRP A 76 -6.24 8.09 -2.88
N PRO A 77 -5.84 6.92 -2.34
CA PRO A 77 -6.68 5.74 -2.40
C PRO A 77 -7.98 5.94 -1.62
N VAL A 78 -9.06 5.38 -2.16
CA VAL A 78 -10.37 5.35 -1.50
C VAL A 78 -10.40 4.12 -0.59
N LEU A 79 -10.41 4.35 0.72
CA LEU A 79 -10.27 3.31 1.74
C LEU A 79 -11.59 2.56 1.96
N LYS A 80 -11.92 1.63 1.06
CA LYS A 80 -13.20 0.88 1.10
C LYS A 80 -13.03 -0.62 1.25
N THR A 81 -11.92 -1.16 0.77
CA THR A 81 -11.69 -2.61 0.70
C THR A 81 -10.47 -3.00 1.53
N PRO A 82 -10.35 -4.26 1.97
CA PRO A 82 -9.15 -4.76 2.64
C PRO A 82 -7.90 -4.52 1.79
N LYS A 83 -8.02 -4.73 0.47
CA LYS A 83 -6.95 -4.45 -0.50
C LYS A 83 -6.49 -2.99 -0.47
N THR A 84 -7.40 -2.02 -0.34
CA THR A 84 -7.04 -0.60 -0.23
C THR A 84 -6.43 -0.22 1.12
N CYS A 85 -6.58 -1.06 2.15
CA CYS A 85 -5.88 -0.94 3.43
C CYS A 85 -4.47 -1.57 3.39
N SER A 86 -4.22 -2.47 2.44
CA SER A 86 -2.92 -3.12 2.22
C SER A 86 -2.03 -2.35 1.22
N MET A 87 -0.71 -2.60 1.24
CA MET A 87 0.20 -2.03 0.25
C MET A 87 -0.16 -2.54 -1.15
N SER A 88 -0.46 -1.62 -2.07
CA SER A 88 -0.85 -1.94 -3.46
C SER A 88 0.28 -2.54 -4.28
#